data_AF-A0AA88SGF5-F1
#
_entry.id   AF-A0AA88SGF5-F1
#
_cell.length_a   1.000
_cell.length_b   1.000
_cell.length_c   1.000
_cell.angle_alpha   90.00
_cell.angle_beta   90.00
_cell.angle_gamma   90.00
#
_symmetry.space_group_name_H-M   'P 1'
#
loop_
_entity.id
_entity.type
_entity.pdbx_description
1 polymer ?
#
loop_
_entity_poly.entity_id
_entity_poly.type
_entity_poly.pdbx_seq_one_letter_code
_entity_poly.pdbx_strand_id
1 'polypeptide(L)' 'MYNLEEIKLAISSSLPGLSDETLQKFIHGLSAIGVETKDDLRYVKEEDLMEFLRRIQCRKLLNAWKNEGIICNQSCQ' A
#
# COMPACT_ATOMS: atom_id res chain seq x y z
N MET A 1 18.09 -5.43 -8.85
CA MET A 1 16.86 -6.19 -9.19
C MET A 1 15.71 -5.54 -8.44
N TYR A 2 14.56 -5.41 -9.08
CA TYR A 2 13.57 -4.34 -8.85
C TYR A 2 12.75 -4.50 -7.55
N ASN A 3 12.97 -3.63 -6.56
CA ASN A 3 12.19 -3.55 -5.32
C ASN A 3 10.69 -3.19 -5.52
N LEU A 4 10.32 -2.76 -6.73
CA LEU A 4 8.94 -2.40 -7.08
C LEU A 4 7.97 -3.59 -6.99
N GLU A 5 8.44 -4.81 -7.25
CA GLU A 5 7.59 -6.00 -7.25
C GLU A 5 7.05 -6.29 -5.84
N GLU A 6 7.87 -6.10 -4.81
CA GLU A 6 7.47 -6.27 -3.41
C GLU A 6 6.45 -5.22 -2.97
N ILE A 7 6.66 -3.97 -3.40
CA ILE A 7 5.71 -2.87 -3.16
C ILE A 7 4.37 -3.18 -3.85
N LYS A 8 4.42 -3.65 -5.11
CA LYS A 8 3.23 -4.06 -5.87
C LYS A 8 2.45 -5.16 -5.15
N LEU A 9 3.15 -6.17 -4.62
CA LEU A 9 2.54 -7.27 -3.88
C LEU A 9 1.92 -6.79 -2.56
N ALA A 10 2.62 -5.94 -1.80
CA ALA A 10 2.12 -5.39 -0.53
C ALA A 10 0.84 -4.55 -0.75
N ILE A 11 0.81 -3.72 -1.79
CA ILE A 11 -0.38 -2.93 -2.15
C ILE A 11 -1.51 -3.85 -2.62
N SER A 12 -1.23 -4.79 -3.52
CA SER A 12 -2.23 -5.73 -4.06
C SER A 12 -2.84 -6.59 -2.96
N SER A 13 -2.04 -7.00 -1.97
CA SER A 13 -2.50 -7.77 -0.81
C SER A 13 -3.39 -6.92 0.11
N SER A 14 -3.05 -5.66 0.30
CA SER A 14 -3.80 -4.72 1.15
C SER A 14 -5.10 -4.21 0.50
N LEU A 15 -5.12 -4.11 -0.83
CA LEU A 15 -6.25 -3.65 -1.63
C LEU A 15 -6.48 -4.56 -2.85
N PRO A 16 -7.05 -5.78 -2.65
CA PRO A 16 -7.27 -6.77 -3.71
C PRO A 16 -8.43 -6.43 -4.68
N GLY A 17 -8.59 -5.15 -5.02
CA GLY A 17 -9.63 -4.67 -5.95
C GLY A 17 -9.20 -3.45 -6.77
N LEU A 18 -7.92 -3.09 -6.74
CA LEU A 18 -7.37 -2.04 -7.60
C LEU A 18 -7.10 -2.59 -9.00
N SER A 19 -7.44 -1.82 -10.02
CA SER A 19 -7.05 -2.11 -11.40
C SER A 19 -5.53 -1.94 -11.56
N ASP A 20 -4.91 -2.75 -12.43
CA ASP A 20 -3.45 -2.70 -12.65
C ASP A 20 -2.98 -1.29 -13.07
N GLU A 21 -3.78 -0.55 -13.86
CA GLU A 21 -3.45 0.84 -14.22
C GLU A 21 -3.38 1.77 -12.99
N THR A 22 -4.35 1.69 -12.08
CA THR A 22 -4.37 2.50 -10.85
C THR A 22 -3.22 2.09 -9.94
N LEU A 23 -2.94 0.80 -9.85
CA LEU A 23 -1.83 0.25 -9.08
C LEU A 23 -0.48 0.74 -9.60
N GLN A 24 -0.26 0.73 -10.92
CA GLN A 24 0.96 1.23 -11.55
C GLN A 24 1.14 2.74 -11.30
N LYS A 25 0.09 3.55 -11.52
CA LYS A 25 0.11 4.99 -11.23
C LYS A 25 0.44 5.25 -9.75
N PHE A 26 -0.14 4.46 -8.86
CA PHE A 26 0.08 4.57 -7.43
C PHE A 26 1.53 4.23 -7.03
N ILE A 27 2.09 3.14 -7.55
CA ILE A 27 3.49 2.77 -7.31
C ILE A 27 4.44 3.85 -7.85
N HIS A 28 4.12 4.41 -9.02
CA HIS A 28 4.91 5.49 -9.60
C HIS A 28 4.86 6.77 -8.74
N GLY A 29 3.68 7.10 -8.20
CA GLY A 29 3.50 8.19 -7.24
C GLY A 29 4.28 7.97 -5.94
N LEU A 30 4.25 6.76 -5.40
CA LEU A 30 5.05 6.38 -4.24
C LEU A 30 6.56 6.50 -4.53
N SER A 31 7.01 6.06 -5.70
CA SER A 31 8.40 6.24 -6.11
C SER A 31 8.78 7.72 -6.24
N ALA A 32 7.86 8.58 -6.71
CA ALA A 32 8.08 10.01 -6.84
C ALA A 32 8.22 10.74 -5.49
N ILE A 33 7.59 10.27 -4.42
CA ILE A 33 7.77 10.80 -3.06
C ILE A 33 9.01 10.23 -2.35
N GLY A 34 9.72 9.26 -2.96
CA GLY A 34 10.94 8.65 -2.42
C GLY A 34 10.74 7.27 -1.77
N VAL A 35 9.63 6.57 -2.02
CA VAL A 35 9.44 5.18 -1.58
C VAL A 35 10.24 4.26 -2.51
N GLU A 36 11.27 3.63 -1.98
CA GLU A 36 12.14 2.69 -2.72
C GLU A 36 11.98 1.25 -2.25
N THR A 37 11.45 1.05 -1.04
CA THR A 37 11.33 -0.25 -0.39
C THR A 37 9.98 -0.44 0.31
N LYS A 38 9.65 -1.68 0.66
CA LYS A 38 8.48 -2.00 1.50
C LYS A 38 8.55 -1.31 2.86
N ASP A 39 9.75 -1.09 3.42
CA ASP A 39 9.93 -0.40 4.70
C ASP A 39 9.67 1.10 4.60
N ASP A 40 9.70 1.69 3.40
CA ASP A 40 9.30 3.09 3.24
C ASP A 40 7.78 3.27 3.36
N LEU A 41 7.00 2.22 3.07
CA LEU A 41 5.53 2.25 3.11
C LEU A 41 4.97 2.58 4.50
N ARG A 42 5.70 2.29 5.58
CA ARG A 42 5.29 2.68 6.94
C ARG A 42 5.40 4.17 7.22
N TYR A 43 6.19 4.92 6.44
CA TYR A 43 6.33 6.36 6.57
C TYR A 43 5.32 7.14 5.72
N VAL A 44 4.71 6.48 4.74
CA VAL A 44 3.66 7.04 3.89
C VAL A 44 2.45 7.42 4.73
N LYS A 45 1.90 8.63 4.52
CA LYS A 45 0.73 9.15 5.23
C LYS A 45 -0.52 9.12 4.36
N GLU A 46 -1.69 9.30 5.00
CA GLU A 46 -2.98 9.34 4.29
C GLU A 46 -2.98 10.43 3.21
N GLU A 47 -2.32 11.55 3.48
CA GLU A 47 -2.19 12.71 2.59
C GLU A 47 -1.52 12.35 1.26
N ASP A 48 -0.43 11.58 1.31
CA ASP A 48 0.30 11.12 0.12
C ASP A 48 -0.56 10.15 -0.72
N LEU A 49 -1.43 9.38 -0.06
CA LEU A 49 -2.29 8.40 -0.71
C LEU A 49 -3.57 9.00 -1.29
N MET A 50 -4.05 10.11 -0.71
CA MET A 50 -5.30 10.76 -1.10
C MET A 50 -5.26 11.34 -2.53
N GLU A 51 -4.07 11.54 -3.09
CA GLU A 51 -3.89 11.94 -4.48
C GLU A 51 -4.33 10.84 -5.47
N PHE A 52 -4.21 9.58 -5.07
CA PHE A 52 -4.44 8.42 -5.95
C PHE A 52 -5.65 7.57 -5.55
N LEU A 53 -5.96 7.54 -4.26
CA LEU A 53 -6.96 6.67 -3.66
C LEU A 53 -8.00 7.47 -2.87
N ARG A 54 -9.20 6.91 -2.72
CA ARG A 54 -10.22 7.48 -1.84
C ARG A 54 -9.77 7.33 -0.38
N ARG A 55 -10.12 8.31 0.47
CA ARG A 55 -9.86 8.30 1.93
C ARG A 55 -10.04 6.93 2.60
N ILE A 56 -11.14 6.22 2.29
CA ILE A 56 -11.39 4.90 2.90
C ILE A 56 -10.39 3.82 2.47
N GLN A 57 -9.92 3.86 1.22
CA GLN A 57 -8.91 2.94 0.70
C GLN A 57 -7.54 3.26 1.30
N CYS A 58 -7.19 4.55 1.45
CA CYS A 58 -5.97 4.98 2.13
C CYS A 58 -5.92 4.43 3.56
N ARG A 59 -7.01 4.55 4.32
CA ARG A 59 -7.10 4.01 5.69
C ARG A 59 -6.92 2.50 5.74
N LYS A 60 -7.56 1.76 4.83
CA LYS A 60 -7.41 0.31 4.75
C LYS A 60 -5.96 -0.08 4.44
N LEU A 61 -5.34 0.61 3.50
CA LEU A 61 -3.97 0.38 3.07
C LEU A 61 -2.97 0.67 4.19
N LEU A 62 -3.05 1.85 4.82
CA LEU A 62 -2.20 2.22 5.95
C LEU A 62 -2.39 1.29 7.13
N ASN A 63 -3.63 0.88 7.38
CA ASN A 63 -3.91 -0.09 8.43
C ASN A 63 -3.31 -1.46 8.11
N ALA A 64 -3.38 -1.91 6.84
CA ALA A 64 -2.74 -3.14 6.40
C ALA A 64 -1.22 -3.08 6.57
N TRP A 65 -0.55 -2.02 6.09
CA TRP A 65 0.90 -1.86 6.23
C TRP A 65 1.37 -1.74 7.69
N LYS A 66 0.58 -1.08 8.54
CA LYS A 66 0.86 -1.02 9.99
C LYS A 66 0.61 -2.36 10.67
N ASN A 67 -0.41 -3.12 10.23
CA ASN A 67 -0.75 -4.43 10.76
C ASN A 67 -0.04 -5.59 10.04
N GLU A 68 0.82 -5.37 9.05
CA GLU A 68 1.71 -6.43 8.53
C GLU A 68 2.70 -6.91 9.62
N GLY A 69 2.83 -6.18 10.74
CA GLY A 69 3.46 -6.67 11.98
C GLY A 69 2.52 -7.36 12.97
N ILE A 70 1.20 -7.37 12.71
CA ILE A 70 0.15 -7.99 13.54
C ILE A 70 -0.73 -8.84 12.62
N ILE A 71 -0.19 -9.93 12.09
CA ILE A 71 -1.04 -11.05 11.69
C ILE A 71 -1.55 -11.69 12.98
N CYS A 72 -2.68 -11.20 13.49
CA CYS A 72 -3.53 -12.02 14.33
C CYS A 72 -4.81 -12.28 13.55
N ASN A 73 -4.92 -13.52 13.07
CA ASN A 73 -6.12 -14.12 12.49
C ASN A 73 -7.36 -13.66 13.27
N GLN A 74 -8.20 -12.84 12.65
CA GLN A 74 -9.62 -12.80 13.00
C GLN A 74 -10.39 -13.52 11.91
N SER A 75 -10.29 -14.85 11.96
CA SER A 75 -11.40 -15.74 11.69
C SER A 75 -11.59 -16.61 12.93
N CYS A 76 -12.13 -15.99 13.99
CA CYS A 76 -13.01 -16.72 14.90
C CYS A 76 -14.41 -16.55 14.31
N GLN A 77 -14.89 -17.57 13.62
CA GLN A 77 -16.27 -18.06 13.69
C GLN A 77 -16.34 -19.44 13.04
#